data_AF-A0A1S0TKR7-F1
#
_entry.id   AF-A0A1S0TKR7-F1
#
_cell.length_a   1.000
_cell.length_b   1.000
_cell.length_c   1.000
_cell.angle_alpha   90.00
_cell.angle_beta   90.00
_cell.angle_gamma   90.00
#
_symmetry.space_group_name_H-M   'P 1'
#
loop_
_entity.id
_entity.type
_entity.pdbx_description
1 polymer ?
#
loop_
_entity_poly.entity_id
_entity_poly.type
_entity_poly.pdbx_seq_one_letter_code
_entity_poly.pdbx_strand_id
1 'polypeptide(L)' 'MNDKEAVRKLRTSEHSPGSIRVKGPLSNSEDFAKAYNCPLGSPMNPQHKCRVW' A
#
# COMPACT_ATOMS: atom_id res chain seq x y z
N MET A 1 15.66 -3.08 13.87
CA MET A 1 15.56 -4.34 13.10
C MET A 1 16.80 -4.41 12.24
N ASN A 2 17.56 -5.50 12.30
CA ASN A 2 18.73 -5.66 11.44
C ASN A 2 18.26 -5.99 10.01
N ASP A 3 18.96 -5.50 8.99
CA ASP A 3 18.71 -5.76 7.57
C ASP A 3 18.49 -7.25 7.27
N LYS A 4 19.25 -8.16 7.90
CA LYS A 4 19.09 -9.61 7.72
C LYS A 4 17.72 -10.11 8.15
N GLU A 5 17.19 -9.58 9.25
CA GLU A 5 15.86 -9.97 9.74
C GLU A 5 14.75 -9.37 8.89
N ALA A 6 14.94 -8.14 8.40
CA ALA A 6 13.99 -7.49 7.50
C ALA A 6 13.87 -8.25 6.18
N VAL A 7 15.01 -8.66 5.59
CA VAL A 7 15.04 -9.48 4.37
C VAL A 7 14.41 -10.85 4.60
N ARG A 8 14.69 -11.49 5.74
CA ARG A 8 14.04 -12.76 6.09
C ARG A 8 12.52 -12.61 6.14
N LYS A 9 12.02 -11.60 6.87
CA LYS A 9 10.57 -11.34 6.96
C LYS A 9 9.95 -11.05 5.60
N LEU A 10 10.62 -10.30 4.73
CA LEU A 10 10.12 -10.04 3.37
C LEU A 10 9.92 -11.33 2.57
N ARG A 11 10.79 -12.33 2.77
CA ARG A 11 10.77 -13.59 2.01
C ARG A 11 9.83 -14.64 2.58
N THR A 12 9.62 -14.66 3.89
CA THR A 12 8.91 -15.76 4.56
C THR A 12 7.58 -15.36 5.19
N SER A 13 7.25 -14.08 5.23
CA SER A 13 5.98 -13.62 5.82
C SER A 13 4.84 -13.76 4.82
N GLU A 14 3.75 -14.40 5.25
CA GLU A 14 2.46 -14.41 4.52
C GLU A 14 1.84 -13.00 4.42
N HIS A 15 2.22 -12.11 5.34
CA HIS A 15 1.72 -10.74 5.37
C HIS A 15 2.69 -9.77 4.71
N SER A 16 2.16 -8.80 3.97
CA SER A 16 2.95 -7.67 3.47
C SER A 16 3.58 -6.85 4.62
N PRO A 17 4.70 -6.13 4.37
CA PRO A 17 5.27 -5.23 5.35
C PRO A 17 4.26 -4.19 5.85
N GLY A 18 4.36 -3.79 7.12
CA GLY A 18 3.36 -2.95 7.79
C GLY A 18 3.03 -1.64 7.05
N SER A 19 4.03 -0.96 6.48
CA SER A 19 3.82 0.27 5.69
C SER A 19 3.02 0.02 4.41
N ILE A 20 3.23 -1.13 3.76
CA ILE A 20 2.52 -1.52 2.52
C ILE A 20 1.09 -1.93 2.81
N ARG A 21 0.83 -2.54 3.98
CA ARG A 21 -0.54 -2.87 4.43
C ARG A 21 -1.44 -1.65 4.58
N VAL A 22 -0.85 -0.47 4.83
CA VAL A 22 -1.59 0.80 4.87
C VAL A 22 -1.62 1.44 3.48
N LYS A 23 -0.44 1.68 2.89
CA LYS A 23 -0.34 2.45 1.64
C LYS A 23 -1.01 1.76 0.46
N GLY A 24 -0.85 0.43 0.32
CA GLY A 24 -1.38 -0.32 -0.81
C GLY A 24 -2.91 -0.25 -0.90
N PRO A 25 -3.65 -0.74 0.10
CA PRO A 25 -5.12 -0.69 0.09
C PRO A 25 -5.67 0.74 -0.01
N LEU A 26 -5.09 1.71 0.71
CA LEU A 26 -5.56 3.10 0.66
C LEU A 26 -5.33 3.75 -0.71
N SER A 27 -4.23 3.42 -1.40
CA SER A 27 -4.01 3.89 -2.79
C SER A 27 -5.05 3.33 -3.76
N ASN A 28 -5.57 2.13 -3.50
CA ASN A 28 -6.65 1.51 -4.28
C ASN A 28 -8.05 2.04 -3.90
N SER A 29 -8.19 2.79 -2.81
CA SER A 29 -9.49 3.36 -2.40
C SER A 29 -9.74 4.70 -3.10
N GLU A 30 -10.89 4.82 -3.76
CA GLU A 30 -11.36 6.12 -4.25
C GLU A 30 -11.84 7.03 -3.13
N ASP A 31 -12.49 6.47 -2.11
CA ASP A 31 -13.03 7.24 -0.99
C ASP A 31 -11.93 7.87 -0.16
N PHE A 32 -10.82 7.15 0.06
CA PHE A 32 -9.63 7.72 0.67
C PHE A 32 -9.08 8.89 -0.16
N ALA A 33 -8.93 8.71 -1.47
CA ALA A 33 -8.43 9.76 -2.34
C ALA A 33 -9.33 11.01 -2.33
N LYS A 34 -10.65 10.84 -2.30
CA LYS A 34 -11.63 11.93 -2.19
C LYS A 34 -11.54 12.63 -0.83
N ALA A 35 -11.55 11.88 0.27
CA ALA A 35 -11.52 12.43 1.62
C ALA A 35 -10.27 13.30 1.89
N TYR A 36 -9.14 12.92 1.29
CA TYR A 36 -7.87 13.63 1.44
C TYR A 36 -7.49 14.48 0.22
N ASN A 37 -8.40 14.70 -0.73
CA ASN A 37 -8.19 15.49 -1.93
C ASN A 37 -6.88 15.12 -2.69
N CYS A 38 -6.57 13.82 -2.77
CA CYS A 38 -5.37 13.33 -3.44
C CYS A 38 -5.49 13.52 -4.97
N PRO A 39 -4.59 14.29 -5.62
CA PRO A 39 -4.63 14.47 -7.07
C PRO A 39 -4.46 13.15 -7.82
N LEU A 40 -5.11 13.01 -8.98
CA LEU A 40 -4.94 11.83 -9.83
C LEU A 40 -3.46 11.67 -10.23
N GLY A 41 -2.96 10.45 -10.12
CA GLY A 41 -1.55 10.11 -10.39
C GLY A 41 -0.61 10.35 -9.20
N SER A 42 -1.08 10.92 -8.09
CA SER A 42 -0.29 11.01 -6.86
C SER A 42 -0.06 9.61 -6.26
N PRO A 43 0.96 9.42 -5.39
CA PRO A 43 1.26 8.11 -4.82
C PRO A 43 0.10 7.41 -4.11
N MET A 44 -0.84 8.18 -3.54
CA MET A 44 -2.03 7.66 -2.84
C MET A 44 -3.31 7.73 -3.69
N ASN A 45 -3.21 8.17 -4.95
CA ASN A 45 -4.30 8.12 -5.92
C ASN A 45 -3.79 7.76 -7.33
N PRO A 46 -3.20 6.57 -7.51
CA PRO A 46 -2.74 6.11 -8.81
C PRO A 46 -3.90 5.98 -9.80
N GLN A 47 -3.59 6.12 -11.09
CA GLN A 47 -4.58 5.99 -12.16
C GLN A 47 -5.14 4.56 -12.28
N HIS A 48 -4.31 3.56 -12.01
CA HIS A 48 -4.72 2.16 -11.96
C HIS A 48 -4.93 1.73 -10.51
N LYS A 49 -6.16 1.33 -10.18
CA LYS A 49 -6.55 0.82 -8.86
C LYS A 49 -6.96 -0.65 -8.98
N CYS A 50 -6.54 -1.46 -8.02
CA CYS A 50 -6.89 -2.88 -7.96
C CYS A 50 -8.14 -3.08 -7.08
N ARG A 51 -9.08 -3.91 -7.54
CA ARG A 51 -10.24 -4.38 -6.77
C ARG A 51 -10.58 -5.82 -7.19
N VAL A 52 -10.94 -6.65 -6.21
CA VAL A 52 -11.20 -8.09 -6.45
C VAL A 52 -12.62 -8.47 -6.03
N TRP A 53 -13.02 -8.09 -4.82
CA TRP A 53 -14.38 -8.25 -4.30
C TRP A 53 -15.25 -7.04 -4.70
#